data_AF-A0A3P7B854-F1
#
_entry.id   AF-A0A3P7B854-F1
#
_cell.length_a   1.000
_cell.length_b   1.000
_cell.length_c   1.000
_cell.angle_alpha   90.00
_cell.angle_beta   90.00
_cell.angle_gamma   90.00
#
_symmetry.space_group_name_H-M   'P 1'
#
loop_
_entity.id
_entity.type
_entity.pdbx_description
1 polymer ?
#
loop_
_entity_poly.entity_id
_entity_poly.type
_entity_poly.pdbx_seq_one_letter_code
_entity_poly.pdbx_strand_id
1 'polypeptide(L)'
;MQLCGIIPFTFYLDTESCKPHGDVKDSLKPCSPIVLSASRLTCVDDEILVDGFVKMFPQVSFQPEITPSSTHLVMMHSGSVGSAKIRSLRYILAVARKCEILSRSWLEASMKARQLLPTAAYTLASPNIGEEPAWLRARQAKCTLFDGLKFFLPPSFSNSRALPLDTLKELITVCGGAHFDKPWDIRSFENAYTIFMPQSTAWDAALRYEASMSGTPVVTAEWVMDSIAEYRVLPTEPYRVRAKV
;
A
#
# COMPACT_ATOMS: atom_id res chain seq x y z
N MET A 1 35.75 60.39 -41.76
CA MET A 1 34.83 59.85 -42.79
C MET A 1 34.19 58.57 -42.23
N GLN A 2 32.87 58.45 -42.42
CA GLN A 2 31.91 57.36 -42.15
C GLN A 2 32.39 56.02 -41.50
N LEU A 3 31.79 55.58 -40.36
CA LEU A 3 30.62 54.66 -40.18
C LEU A 3 30.91 53.22 -40.70
N CYS A 4 30.70 52.08 -40.02
CA CYS A 4 29.75 51.56 -39.02
C CYS A 4 30.48 50.47 -38.18
N GLY A 5 30.03 49.94 -37.04
CA GLY A 5 28.81 50.04 -36.24
C GLY A 5 28.99 49.11 -35.03
N ILE A 6 28.84 49.67 -33.83
CA ILE A 6 28.79 49.00 -32.53
C ILE A 6 27.31 48.85 -32.19
N ILE A 7 26.89 47.79 -31.48
CA ILE A 7 26.00 47.86 -30.29
C ILE A 7 25.95 46.47 -29.62
N PRO A 8 26.24 46.36 -28.31
CA PRO A 8 25.96 45.19 -27.48
C PRO A 8 24.48 45.17 -27.05
N PHE A 9 23.92 43.97 -26.95
CA PHE A 9 22.55 43.73 -26.49
C PHE A 9 22.38 44.15 -25.02
N THR A 10 21.72 45.29 -24.80
CA THR A 10 20.95 45.62 -23.60
C THR A 10 19.47 45.57 -23.97
N PHE A 11 18.68 44.72 -23.32
CA PHE A 11 17.22 44.82 -23.31
C PHE A 11 16.79 45.07 -21.85
N TYR A 12 16.48 46.33 -21.53
CA TYR A 12 15.16 46.96 -21.51
C TYR A 12 14.28 46.50 -20.34
N LEU A 13 14.27 47.35 -19.32
CA LEU A 13 13.24 47.45 -18.29
C LEU A 13 12.02 48.12 -18.95
N ASP A 14 10.93 47.37 -19.11
CA ASP A 14 9.61 47.98 -19.28
C ASP A 14 8.84 47.89 -17.97
N THR A 15 8.70 49.04 -17.34
CA THR A 15 7.72 49.31 -16.30
C THR A 15 6.38 49.60 -16.96
N GLU A 16 5.43 48.67 -16.88
CA GLU A 16 4.01 49.00 -17.00
C GLU A 16 3.27 48.63 -15.72
N SER A 17 2.63 49.67 -15.18
CA SER A 17 1.74 49.65 -14.03
C SER A 17 0.32 49.35 -14.50
N CYS A 18 -0.32 48.32 -13.95
CA CYS A 18 -1.79 48.21 -13.93
C CYS A 18 -2.30 47.61 -12.61
N LYS A 19 -3.43 48.16 -12.18
CA LYS A 19 -4.04 48.19 -10.84
C LYS A 19 -4.63 46.85 -10.35
N PRO A 20 -4.94 46.74 -9.04
CA PRO A 20 -5.44 45.50 -8.43
C PRO A 20 -6.95 45.39 -8.53
N HIS A 21 -7.47 44.20 -8.90
CA HIS A 21 -8.64 43.55 -8.29
C HIS A 21 -9.04 42.32 -9.12
N GLY A 22 -9.23 41.21 -8.41
CA GLY A 22 -9.87 40.02 -8.94
C GLY A 22 -9.72 38.91 -7.93
N ASP A 23 -10.74 38.76 -7.08
CA ASP A 23 -10.85 37.69 -6.09
C ASP A 23 -10.42 36.34 -6.69
N VAL A 24 -9.30 35.80 -6.20
CA VAL A 24 -8.98 34.39 -6.37
C VAL A 24 -9.95 33.65 -5.46
N LYS A 25 -11.13 33.36 -6.00
CA LYS A 25 -11.97 32.29 -5.48
C LYS A 25 -11.12 31.03 -5.60
N ASP A 26 -10.52 30.63 -4.48
CA ASP A 26 -10.01 29.28 -4.28
C ASP A 26 -11.15 28.32 -4.63
N SER A 27 -11.12 27.83 -5.87
CA SER A 27 -11.92 26.71 -6.30
C SER A 27 -11.38 25.51 -5.53
N LEU A 28 -11.88 25.35 -4.30
CA LEU A 28 -11.74 24.15 -3.49
C LEU A 28 -12.06 22.98 -4.39
N LYS A 29 -11.02 22.24 -4.82
CA LYS A 29 -11.22 20.94 -5.45
C LYS A 29 -12.16 20.17 -4.53
N PRO A 30 -13.28 19.62 -5.03
CA PRO A 30 -14.13 18.79 -4.19
C PRO A 30 -13.24 17.71 -3.59
N CYS A 31 -13.16 17.70 -2.26
CA CYS A 31 -12.40 16.71 -1.52
C CYS A 31 -12.93 15.36 -1.98
N SER A 32 -12.06 14.54 -2.59
CA SER A 32 -12.46 13.21 -3.07
C SER A 32 -13.18 12.46 -1.94
N PRO A 33 -14.29 11.75 -2.22
CA PRO A 33 -15.06 11.10 -1.19
C PRO A 33 -14.19 10.14 -0.38
N ILE A 34 -14.27 10.22 0.94
CA ILE A 34 -13.51 9.34 1.83
C ILE A 34 -14.25 8.01 1.92
N VAL A 35 -13.62 6.94 1.45
CA VAL A 35 -14.06 5.56 1.69
C VAL A 35 -13.17 4.96 2.77
N LEU A 36 -13.76 4.80 3.96
CA LEU A 36 -13.11 4.39 5.19
C LEU A 36 -13.30 2.89 5.44
N SER A 37 -12.24 2.22 5.86
CA SER A 37 -12.32 0.89 6.47
C SER A 37 -11.65 0.91 7.83
N ALA A 38 -12.00 -0.05 8.70
CA ALA A 38 -11.40 -0.19 10.02
C ALA A 38 -10.81 -1.59 10.20
N SER A 39 -9.63 -1.68 10.82
CA SER A 39 -9.03 -2.94 11.25
C SER A 39 -9.24 -3.14 12.74
N ARG A 40 -9.52 -4.38 13.14
CA ARG A 40 -9.68 -4.79 14.55
C ARG A 40 -10.79 -4.04 15.29
N LEU A 41 -11.97 -3.94 14.67
CA LEU A 41 -13.21 -3.66 15.41
C LEU A 41 -13.43 -4.82 16.37
N THR A 42 -13.12 -4.63 17.65
CA THR A 42 -13.10 -5.74 18.63
C THR A 42 -14.17 -5.63 19.70
N CYS A 43 -14.77 -4.44 19.86
CA CYS A 43 -15.87 -4.22 20.78
C CYS A 43 -16.95 -3.35 20.16
N VAL A 44 -18.13 -3.36 20.78
CA VAL A 44 -19.29 -2.56 20.38
C VAL A 44 -18.97 -1.06 20.37
N ASP A 45 -18.10 -0.58 21.28
CA ASP A 45 -17.69 0.82 21.31
C ASP A 45 -16.92 1.25 20.04
N ASP A 46 -16.16 0.34 19.44
CA ASP A 46 -15.45 0.59 18.18
C ASP A 46 -16.45 0.77 17.02
N GLU A 47 -17.49 -0.07 17.00
CA GLU A 47 -18.55 -0.01 15.98
C GLU A 47 -19.39 1.26 16.15
N ILE A 48 -19.76 1.61 17.39
CA ILE A 48 -20.47 2.86 17.71
C ILE A 48 -19.63 4.07 17.30
N LEU A 49 -18.32 4.05 17.53
CA LEU A 49 -17.42 5.14 17.13
C LEU A 49 -17.42 5.33 15.61
N VAL A 50 -17.27 4.25 14.84
CA VAL A 50 -17.27 4.32 13.37
C VAL A 50 -18.62 4.74 12.81
N ASP A 51 -19.72 4.17 13.32
CA ASP A 51 -21.07 4.54 12.92
C ASP A 51 -21.38 6.02 13.24
N GLY A 52 -21.02 6.47 14.45
CA GLY A 52 -21.14 7.87 14.86
C GLY A 52 -20.30 8.81 13.98
N PHE A 53 -19.11 8.39 13.58
CA PHE A 53 -18.24 9.14 12.68
C PHE A 53 -18.88 9.32 11.28
N VAL A 54 -19.34 8.24 10.67
CA VAL A 54 -19.96 8.26 9.33
C VAL A 54 -21.25 9.08 9.34
N LYS A 55 -22.06 8.97 10.38
CA LYS A 55 -23.27 9.80 10.55
C LYS A 55 -22.95 11.29 10.69
N MET A 56 -21.84 11.63 11.33
CA MET A 56 -21.41 13.02 11.53
C MET A 56 -20.84 13.66 10.26
N PHE A 57 -20.22 12.87 9.38
CA PHE A 57 -19.54 13.35 8.17
C PHE A 57 -20.10 12.68 6.91
N PRO A 58 -21.18 13.21 6.29
CA PRO A 58 -21.85 12.59 5.13
C PRO A 58 -20.97 12.38 3.89
N GLN A 59 -19.84 13.08 3.81
CA GLN A 59 -18.83 12.90 2.75
C GLN A 59 -17.92 11.68 2.97
N VAL A 60 -18.07 11.00 4.11
CA VAL A 60 -17.38 9.75 4.45
C VAL A 60 -18.35 8.60 4.29
N SER A 61 -17.89 7.54 3.62
CA SER A 61 -18.58 6.24 3.57
C SER A 61 -17.73 5.19 4.27
N PHE A 62 -18.36 4.18 4.87
CA PHE A 62 -17.66 3.07 5.50
C PHE A 62 -17.86 1.77 4.73
N GLN A 63 -16.78 1.03 4.55
CA GLN A 63 -16.77 -0.32 4.00
C GLN A 63 -15.98 -1.25 4.94
N PRO A 64 -16.54 -2.40 5.34
CA PRO A 64 -15.88 -3.33 6.27
C PRO A 64 -14.65 -4.03 5.65
N GLU A 65 -14.59 -4.08 4.33
CA GLU A 65 -13.52 -4.67 3.54
C GLU A 65 -12.75 -3.60 2.78
N ILE A 66 -11.48 -3.88 2.49
CA ILE A 66 -10.66 -3.02 1.63
C ILE A 66 -10.98 -3.35 0.19
N THR A 67 -11.52 -2.39 -0.55
CA THR A 67 -11.92 -2.51 -1.95
C THR A 67 -11.09 -1.58 -2.84
N PRO A 68 -11.19 -1.65 -4.18
CA PRO A 68 -10.55 -0.68 -5.07
C PRO A 68 -10.94 0.78 -4.81
N SER A 69 -12.09 1.03 -4.19
CA SER A 69 -12.54 2.37 -3.83
C SER A 69 -12.04 2.85 -2.47
N SER A 70 -11.48 1.95 -1.64
CA SER A 70 -10.99 2.31 -0.31
C SER A 70 -9.88 3.35 -0.40
N THR A 71 -9.97 4.34 0.49
CA THR A 71 -9.02 5.48 0.54
C THR A 71 -8.27 5.52 1.86
N HIS A 72 -8.92 5.09 2.95
CA HIS A 72 -8.40 5.18 4.31
C HIS A 72 -8.62 3.87 5.05
N LEU A 73 -7.62 3.45 5.84
CA LEU A 73 -7.73 2.40 6.84
C LEU A 73 -7.45 2.98 8.22
N VAL A 74 -8.40 2.83 9.15
CA VAL A 74 -8.18 3.17 10.56
C VAL A 74 -7.81 1.91 11.33
N MET A 75 -6.69 1.96 12.03
CA MET A 75 -6.27 0.94 12.97
C MET A 75 -6.88 1.26 14.34
N MET A 76 -7.82 0.43 14.78
CA MET A 76 -8.62 0.70 16.00
C MET A 76 -7.90 0.37 17.31
N HIS A 77 -6.74 -0.30 17.24
CA HIS A 77 -5.98 -0.66 18.43
C HIS A 77 -5.35 0.56 19.12
N SER A 78 -5.45 0.61 20.44
CA SER A 78 -4.96 1.70 21.31
C SER A 78 -3.55 1.47 21.89
N GLY A 79 -2.92 0.32 21.64
CA GLY A 79 -1.60 -0.02 22.19
C GLY A 79 -0.43 0.44 21.32
N SER A 80 0.70 0.74 21.98
CA SER A 80 1.95 1.16 21.36
C SER A 80 2.39 0.21 20.25
N VAL A 81 2.96 0.79 19.20
CA VAL A 81 3.53 0.16 18.00
C VAL A 81 4.81 -0.62 18.37
N GLY A 82 4.70 -1.54 19.32
CA GLY A 82 5.82 -2.30 19.87
C GLY A 82 5.46 -3.78 19.90
N SER A 83 6.13 -4.57 19.06
CA SER A 83 6.30 -6.03 19.13
C SER A 83 5.38 -6.98 18.35
N ALA A 84 4.34 -6.54 17.65
CA ALA A 84 3.64 -7.41 16.70
C ALA A 84 3.46 -6.70 15.36
N LYS A 85 4.27 -7.08 14.35
CA LYS A 85 4.10 -6.69 12.95
C LYS A 85 2.61 -6.59 12.63
N ILE A 86 2.15 -5.41 12.20
CA ILE A 86 0.75 -5.18 11.86
C ILE A 86 0.45 -6.02 10.60
N ARG A 87 0.09 -7.29 10.79
CA ARG A 87 -0.08 -8.31 9.74
C ARG A 87 -1.54 -8.68 9.50
N SER A 88 -2.48 -7.75 9.74
CA SER A 88 -3.85 -8.04 9.29
C SER A 88 -3.87 -8.00 7.77
N LEU A 89 -4.59 -8.93 7.14
CA LEU A 89 -4.78 -8.92 5.69
C LEU A 89 -5.34 -7.58 5.20
N ARG A 90 -6.18 -6.92 6.01
CA ARG A 90 -6.67 -5.55 5.76
C ARG A 90 -5.54 -4.52 5.69
N TYR A 91 -4.56 -4.57 6.59
CA TYR A 91 -3.41 -3.67 6.53
C TYR A 91 -2.61 -3.89 5.24
N ILE A 92 -2.33 -5.16 4.91
CA ILE A 92 -1.59 -5.52 3.69
C ILE A 92 -2.31 -5.01 2.44
N LEU A 93 -3.63 -5.23 2.34
CA LEU A 93 -4.47 -4.72 1.25
C LEU A 93 -4.47 -3.19 1.19
N ALA A 94 -4.54 -2.51 2.34
CA ALA A 94 -4.51 -1.05 2.40
C ALA A 94 -3.15 -0.50 1.92
N VAL A 95 -2.03 -1.13 2.31
CA VAL A 95 -0.70 -0.74 1.81
C VAL A 95 -0.59 -0.97 0.30
N ALA A 96 -1.01 -2.15 -0.20
CA ALA A 96 -1.00 -2.46 -1.63
C ALA A 96 -1.80 -1.44 -2.44
N ARG A 97 -2.97 -1.04 -1.94
CA ARG A 97 -3.85 -0.04 -2.57
C ARG A 97 -3.44 1.41 -2.28
N LYS A 98 -2.32 1.64 -1.60
CA LYS A 98 -1.80 2.97 -1.26
C LYS A 98 -2.81 3.80 -0.45
N CYS A 99 -3.66 3.14 0.34
CA CYS A 99 -4.55 3.81 1.27
C CYS A 99 -3.76 4.60 2.31
N GLU A 100 -4.37 5.64 2.83
CA GLU A 100 -3.87 6.34 4.00
C GLU A 100 -4.19 5.54 5.27
N ILE A 101 -3.20 5.35 6.15
CA ILE A 101 -3.35 4.50 7.33
C ILE A 101 -3.24 5.33 8.61
N LEU A 102 -4.31 5.35 9.39
CA LEU A 102 -4.52 6.24 10.52
C LEU A 102 -4.76 5.49 11.82
N SER A 103 -4.46 6.13 12.95
CA SER A 103 -4.87 5.65 14.27
C SER A 103 -6.34 6.01 14.54
N ARG A 104 -6.95 5.25 15.47
CA ARG A 104 -8.26 5.52 16.07
C ARG A 104 -8.45 6.99 16.47
N SER A 105 -7.41 7.63 17.01
CA SER A 105 -7.46 9.00 17.51
C SER A 105 -7.84 10.05 16.46
N TRP A 106 -7.68 9.76 15.16
CA TRP A 106 -8.17 10.64 14.10
C TRP A 106 -9.69 10.75 14.10
N LEU A 107 -10.39 9.61 14.27
CA LEU A 107 -11.85 9.57 14.35
C LEU A 107 -12.33 10.39 15.54
N GLU A 108 -11.75 10.12 16.71
CA GLU A 108 -12.12 10.74 17.98
C GLU A 108 -11.87 12.25 17.96
N ALA A 109 -10.70 12.68 17.48
CA ALA A 109 -10.35 14.10 17.43
C ALA A 109 -11.21 14.86 16.41
N SER A 110 -11.47 14.26 15.25
CA SER A 110 -12.33 14.88 14.23
C SER A 110 -13.78 15.01 14.71
N MET A 111 -14.33 13.99 15.38
CA MET A 111 -15.66 14.08 15.98
C MET A 111 -15.72 15.12 17.10
N LYS A 112 -14.70 15.18 17.96
CA LYS A 112 -14.60 16.19 19.02
C LYS A 112 -14.55 17.60 18.46
N ALA A 113 -13.79 17.80 17.37
CA ALA A 113 -13.70 19.08 16.66
C ALA A 113 -14.93 19.38 15.77
N ARG A 114 -15.80 18.39 15.54
CA ARG A 114 -16.90 18.43 14.56
C ARG A 114 -16.44 18.83 13.16
N GLN A 115 -15.23 18.44 12.79
CA GLN A 115 -14.59 18.73 11.52
C GLN A 115 -13.64 17.60 11.17
N LEU A 116 -13.56 17.24 9.89
CA LEU A 116 -12.52 16.33 9.41
C LEU A 116 -11.15 17.00 9.55
N LEU A 117 -10.34 16.49 10.48
CA LEU A 117 -9.00 17.02 10.71
C LEU A 117 -8.02 16.50 9.66
N PRO A 118 -6.94 17.26 9.36
CA PRO A 118 -5.83 16.77 8.56
C PRO A 118 -5.26 15.47 9.16
N THR A 119 -4.93 14.54 8.29
CA THR A 119 -4.55 13.16 8.64
C THR A 119 -3.11 13.02 9.12
N ALA A 120 -2.21 13.92 8.72
CA ALA A 120 -0.77 13.83 8.96
C ALA A 120 -0.39 13.63 10.44
N ALA A 121 -1.12 14.23 11.38
CA ALA A 121 -0.86 14.11 12.83
C ALA A 121 -1.33 12.78 13.44
N TYR A 122 -2.04 11.96 12.68
CA TYR A 122 -2.68 10.72 13.14
C TYR A 122 -2.19 9.48 12.39
N THR A 123 -1.12 9.64 11.61
CA THR A 123 -0.50 8.51 10.90
C THR A 123 0.24 7.61 11.87
N LEU A 124 0.28 6.32 11.56
CA LEU A 124 1.04 5.36 12.36
C LEU A 124 2.54 5.53 12.12
N ALA A 125 3.30 5.62 13.22
CA ALA A 125 4.76 5.60 13.17
C ALA A 125 5.29 4.25 12.67
N SER A 126 6.48 4.25 12.10
CA SER A 126 7.18 3.01 11.77
C SER A 126 7.53 2.25 13.05
N PRO A 127 7.47 0.90 13.05
CA PRO A 127 8.00 0.09 14.14
C PRO A 127 9.50 0.34 14.41
N ASN A 128 10.23 0.74 13.37
CA ASN A 128 11.65 1.06 13.45
C ASN A 128 11.85 2.57 13.58
N ILE A 129 12.57 2.99 14.63
CA ILE A 129 12.84 4.40 14.91
C ILE A 129 13.60 5.02 13.72
N GLY A 130 13.10 6.15 13.23
CA GLY A 130 13.72 6.91 12.13
C GLY A 130 13.43 6.37 10.73
N GLU A 131 12.69 5.27 10.60
CA GLU A 131 12.25 4.80 9.29
C GLU A 131 10.88 5.37 8.90
N GLU A 132 10.70 5.54 7.59
CA GLU A 132 9.39 5.88 7.04
C GLU A 132 8.41 4.69 7.17
N PRO A 133 7.15 4.91 7.58
CA PRO A 133 6.12 3.87 7.57
C PRO A 133 5.88 3.30 6.17
N ALA A 134 5.65 1.99 6.09
CA ALA A 134 5.50 1.29 4.81
C ALA A 134 4.37 1.82 3.92
N TRP A 135 3.24 2.23 4.50
CA TRP A 135 2.13 2.80 3.73
C TRP A 135 2.50 4.15 3.08
N LEU A 136 3.34 4.94 3.74
CA LEU A 136 3.81 6.21 3.20
C LEU A 136 4.81 5.98 2.06
N ARG A 137 5.72 5.02 2.25
CA ARG A 137 6.60 4.51 1.17
C ARG A 137 5.79 4.05 -0.05
N ALA A 138 4.70 3.32 0.16
CA ALA A 138 3.82 2.85 -0.90
C ALA A 138 3.23 3.99 -1.73
N ARG A 139 2.78 5.05 -1.06
CA ARG A 139 2.17 6.23 -1.70
C ARG A 139 3.20 7.04 -2.48
N GLN A 140 4.41 7.17 -1.97
CA GLN A 140 5.48 7.93 -2.62
C GLN A 140 6.22 7.18 -3.73
N ALA A 141 6.06 5.85 -3.79
CA ALA A 141 6.74 5.02 -4.78
C ALA A 141 6.33 5.36 -6.22
N LYS A 142 7.34 5.60 -7.06
CA LYS A 142 7.20 5.89 -8.50
C LYS A 142 6.85 4.65 -9.31
N CYS A 143 7.40 3.50 -8.92
CA CYS A 143 7.12 2.19 -9.52
C CYS A 143 6.31 1.34 -8.55
N THR A 144 5.63 0.34 -9.08
CA THR A 144 4.93 -0.67 -8.28
C THR A 144 5.93 -1.64 -7.64
N LEU A 145 5.61 -2.15 -6.45
CA LEU A 145 6.51 -2.96 -5.62
C LEU A 145 7.10 -4.19 -6.35
N PHE A 146 6.29 -4.84 -7.18
CA PHE A 146 6.63 -6.08 -7.87
C PHE A 146 6.78 -5.89 -9.38
N ASP A 147 7.08 -4.66 -9.82
CA ASP A 147 7.34 -4.38 -11.23
C ASP A 147 8.42 -5.32 -11.79
N GLY A 148 8.13 -5.97 -12.92
CA GLY A 148 9.00 -6.96 -13.55
C GLY A 148 9.11 -8.32 -12.86
N LEU A 149 8.46 -8.55 -11.70
CA LEU A 149 8.48 -9.83 -11.01
C LEU A 149 7.38 -10.78 -11.50
N LYS A 150 7.69 -12.08 -11.51
CA LYS A 150 6.79 -13.14 -11.98
C LYS A 150 6.52 -14.14 -10.86
N PHE A 151 5.26 -14.51 -10.66
CA PHE A 151 4.83 -15.35 -9.55
C PHE A 151 4.10 -16.58 -10.10
N PHE A 152 4.71 -17.75 -9.98
CA PHE A 152 4.03 -19.00 -10.24
C PHE A 152 3.28 -19.45 -8.99
N LEU A 153 1.99 -19.74 -9.13
CA LEU A 153 1.09 -20.15 -8.05
C LEU A 153 0.64 -21.60 -8.31
N PRO A 154 1.28 -22.61 -7.67
CA PRO A 154 0.95 -24.01 -7.89
C PRO A 154 -0.52 -24.33 -7.57
N PRO A 155 -1.20 -25.17 -8.37
CA PRO A 155 -2.59 -25.58 -8.10
C PRO A 155 -2.81 -26.29 -6.76
N SER A 156 -1.73 -26.83 -6.17
CA SER A 156 -1.72 -27.39 -4.82
C SER A 156 -1.95 -26.35 -3.72
N PHE A 157 -2.15 -25.08 -4.08
CA PHE A 157 -2.63 -24.02 -3.20
C PHE A 157 -4.07 -24.32 -2.79
N SER A 158 -4.26 -25.09 -1.71
CA SER A 158 -5.58 -25.28 -1.10
C SER A 158 -6.03 -23.96 -0.48
N ASN A 159 -7.18 -23.41 -0.90
CA ASN A 159 -7.70 -22.15 -0.36
C ASN A 159 -7.67 -22.14 1.19
N SER A 160 -6.75 -21.36 1.77
CA SER A 160 -6.68 -21.16 3.21
C SER A 160 -7.70 -20.08 3.59
N ARG A 161 -8.42 -20.29 4.70
CA ARG A 161 -9.30 -19.24 5.25
C ARG A 161 -8.54 -17.96 5.61
N ALA A 162 -7.24 -18.06 5.92
CA ALA A 162 -6.43 -16.91 6.32
C ALA A 162 -5.93 -16.08 5.12
N LEU A 163 -5.71 -16.72 3.96
CA LEU A 163 -5.30 -16.07 2.72
C LEU A 163 -5.88 -16.86 1.53
N PRO A 164 -7.04 -16.45 1.00
CA PRO A 164 -7.59 -17.01 -0.22
C PRO A 164 -6.64 -16.79 -1.40
N LEU A 165 -6.62 -17.73 -2.36
CA LEU A 165 -5.74 -17.64 -3.53
C LEU A 165 -6.05 -16.38 -4.36
N ASP A 166 -7.32 -16.05 -4.55
CA ASP A 166 -7.74 -14.88 -5.32
C ASP A 166 -7.26 -13.57 -4.67
N THR A 167 -7.24 -13.50 -3.34
CA THR A 167 -6.68 -12.36 -2.62
C THR A 167 -5.17 -12.26 -2.79
N LEU A 168 -4.44 -13.39 -2.83
CA LEU A 168 -3.01 -13.37 -3.14
C LEU A 168 -2.74 -12.90 -4.57
N LYS A 169 -3.52 -13.38 -5.55
CA LYS A 169 -3.46 -12.94 -6.95
C LYS A 169 -3.74 -11.44 -7.09
N GLU A 170 -4.76 -10.95 -6.39
CA GLU A 170 -5.10 -9.53 -6.32
C GLU A 170 -3.94 -8.71 -5.75
N LEU A 171 -3.37 -9.12 -4.62
CA LEU A 171 -2.24 -8.44 -3.98
C LEU A 171 -1.03 -8.34 -4.92
N ILE A 172 -0.68 -9.43 -5.60
CA ILE A 172 0.41 -9.46 -6.59
C ILE A 172 0.11 -8.47 -7.72
N THR A 173 -1.10 -8.52 -8.28
CA THR A 173 -1.51 -7.70 -9.43
C THR A 173 -1.53 -6.21 -9.10
N VAL A 174 -2.14 -5.83 -7.97
CA VAL A 174 -2.20 -4.42 -7.53
C VAL A 174 -0.80 -3.86 -7.25
N CYS A 175 0.11 -4.72 -6.79
CA CYS A 175 1.52 -4.38 -6.60
C CYS A 175 2.37 -4.52 -7.87
N GLY A 176 1.76 -4.72 -9.05
CA GLY A 176 2.42 -4.70 -10.36
C GLY A 176 3.14 -5.98 -10.77
N GLY A 177 2.97 -7.08 -10.02
CA GLY A 177 3.52 -8.38 -10.37
C GLY A 177 2.65 -9.14 -11.36
N ALA A 178 3.26 -10.01 -12.15
CA ALA A 178 2.54 -10.95 -13.03
C ALA A 178 2.41 -12.31 -12.34
N HIS A 179 1.21 -12.88 -12.27
CA HIS A 179 1.00 -14.22 -11.73
C HIS A 179 0.62 -15.25 -12.80
N PHE A 180 1.04 -16.51 -12.60
CA PHE A 180 0.86 -17.61 -13.55
C PHE A 180 0.37 -18.86 -12.82
N ASP A 181 -0.62 -19.54 -13.41
CA ASP A 181 -1.16 -20.79 -12.88
C ASP A 181 -0.41 -22.03 -13.39
N LYS A 182 0.42 -21.86 -14.43
CA LYS A 182 1.20 -22.92 -15.06
C LYS A 182 2.65 -22.46 -15.28
N PRO A 183 3.66 -23.32 -14.99
CA PRO A 183 5.07 -22.94 -15.14
C PRO A 183 5.46 -22.58 -16.58
N TRP A 184 4.90 -23.27 -17.58
CA TRP A 184 5.25 -23.08 -18.99
C TRP A 184 4.66 -21.82 -19.62
N ASP A 185 3.78 -21.10 -18.91
CA ASP A 185 3.31 -19.78 -19.35
C ASP A 185 4.38 -18.70 -19.08
N ILE A 186 5.40 -19.02 -18.26
CA ILE A 186 6.54 -18.16 -17.97
C ILE A 186 7.59 -18.32 -19.07
N ARG A 187 7.74 -17.30 -19.92
CA ARG A 187 8.73 -17.31 -21.03
C ARG A 187 10.19 -17.26 -20.56
N SER A 188 10.45 -16.66 -19.41
CA SER A 188 11.78 -16.55 -18.78
C SER A 188 11.63 -16.57 -17.27
N PHE A 189 12.41 -17.41 -16.60
CA PHE A 189 12.45 -17.55 -15.14
C PHE A 189 13.27 -16.47 -14.43
N GLU A 190 13.81 -15.49 -15.17
CA GLU A 190 14.41 -14.31 -14.56
C GLU A 190 13.37 -13.55 -13.73
N ASN A 191 13.72 -13.21 -12.49
CA ASN A 191 12.85 -12.57 -11.50
C ASN A 191 11.54 -13.34 -11.24
N ALA A 192 11.56 -14.67 -11.41
CA ALA A 192 10.45 -15.54 -11.10
C ALA A 192 10.52 -16.09 -9.67
N TYR A 193 9.35 -16.36 -9.09
CA TYR A 193 9.19 -16.96 -7.77
C TYR A 193 8.04 -17.96 -7.80
N THR A 194 8.22 -19.09 -7.15
CA THR A 194 7.15 -20.06 -6.92
C THR A 194 6.62 -19.87 -5.51
N ILE A 195 5.32 -19.57 -5.39
CA ILE A 195 4.71 -19.20 -4.11
C ILE A 195 3.87 -20.34 -3.56
N PHE A 196 4.29 -20.88 -2.42
CA PHE A 196 3.59 -21.89 -1.66
C PHE A 196 2.65 -21.25 -0.63
N MET A 197 1.73 -22.05 -0.09
CA MET A 197 0.83 -21.63 0.99
C MET A 197 1.58 -21.04 2.19
N PRO A 198 0.93 -20.14 2.97
CA PRO A 198 1.41 -19.80 4.29
C PRO A 198 1.70 -21.05 5.12
N GLN A 199 2.83 -21.05 5.83
CA GLN A 199 3.26 -22.15 6.71
C GLN A 199 3.37 -23.52 6.00
N SER A 200 3.49 -23.54 4.67
CA SER A 200 3.63 -24.81 3.94
C SER A 200 4.90 -25.53 4.39
N THR A 201 4.76 -26.84 4.61
CA THR A 201 5.87 -27.73 4.95
C THR A 201 6.07 -28.81 3.91
N ALA A 202 5.52 -28.60 2.70
CA ALA A 202 5.64 -29.51 1.56
C ALA A 202 7.03 -29.39 0.91
N TRP A 203 8.07 -29.66 1.70
CA TRP A 203 9.48 -29.51 1.34
C TRP A 203 9.86 -30.29 0.08
N ASP A 204 9.48 -31.56 -0.02
CA ASP A 204 9.80 -32.38 -1.19
C ASP A 204 9.17 -31.83 -2.48
N ALA A 205 7.95 -31.28 -2.38
CA ALA A 205 7.30 -30.63 -3.50
C ALA A 205 8.04 -29.33 -3.88
N ALA A 206 8.45 -28.53 -2.90
CA ALA A 206 9.23 -27.31 -3.14
C ALA A 206 10.54 -27.61 -3.86
N LEU A 207 11.31 -28.60 -3.42
CA LEU A 207 12.55 -29.03 -4.10
C LEU A 207 12.30 -29.46 -5.55
N ARG A 208 11.20 -30.19 -5.80
CA ARG A 208 10.84 -30.59 -7.17
C ARG A 208 10.49 -29.41 -8.06
N TYR A 209 9.79 -28.39 -7.54
CA TYR A 209 9.50 -27.17 -8.30
C TYR A 209 10.78 -26.38 -8.58
N GLU A 210 11.65 -26.21 -7.59
CA GLU A 210 12.94 -25.52 -7.78
C GLU A 210 13.79 -26.22 -8.84
N ALA A 211 13.90 -27.55 -8.79
CA ALA A 211 14.63 -28.34 -9.78
C ALA A 211 14.02 -28.27 -11.20
N SER A 212 12.69 -28.30 -11.31
CA SER A 212 11.98 -28.28 -12.60
C SER A 212 11.87 -26.90 -13.24
N MET A 213 12.07 -25.82 -12.47
CA MET A 213 11.96 -24.43 -12.91
C MET A 213 13.31 -23.72 -12.90
N SER A 214 14.38 -24.42 -13.29
CA SER A 214 15.73 -23.85 -13.45
C SER A 214 16.27 -23.13 -12.20
N GLY A 215 15.97 -23.63 -11.01
CA GLY A 215 16.41 -23.02 -9.74
C GLY A 215 15.58 -21.82 -9.30
N THR A 216 14.39 -21.61 -9.89
CA THR A 216 13.45 -20.56 -9.46
C THR A 216 13.18 -20.66 -7.96
N PRO A 217 13.40 -19.59 -7.18
CA PRO A 217 13.16 -19.60 -5.74
C PRO A 217 11.74 -20.06 -5.37
N VAL A 218 11.66 -21.00 -4.43
CA VAL A 218 10.40 -21.46 -3.85
C VAL A 218 10.25 -20.93 -2.43
N VAL A 219 9.23 -20.10 -2.22
CA VAL A 219 8.97 -19.40 -0.95
C VAL A 219 7.51 -19.52 -0.56
N THR A 220 7.18 -19.28 0.70
CA THR A 220 5.80 -19.23 1.17
C THR A 220 5.15 -17.86 0.92
N ALA A 221 3.82 -17.81 0.93
CA ALA A 221 3.06 -16.58 0.70
C ALA A 221 3.31 -15.50 1.77
N GLU A 222 3.87 -15.83 2.94
CA GLU A 222 4.35 -14.82 3.90
C GLU A 222 5.40 -13.89 3.30
N TRP A 223 6.22 -14.35 2.34
CA TRP A 223 7.18 -13.49 1.66
C TRP A 223 6.50 -12.36 0.90
N VAL A 224 5.45 -12.68 0.14
CA VAL A 224 4.65 -11.70 -0.61
C VAL A 224 3.96 -10.73 0.36
N MET A 225 3.32 -11.28 1.40
CA MET A 225 2.60 -10.49 2.40
C MET A 225 3.51 -9.55 3.18
N ASP A 226 4.63 -10.04 3.69
CA ASP A 226 5.58 -9.23 4.45
C ASP A 226 6.27 -8.20 3.55
N SER A 227 6.57 -8.54 2.28
CA SER A 227 7.12 -7.58 1.31
C SER A 227 6.16 -6.43 1.03
N ILE A 228 4.86 -6.72 0.93
CA ILE A 228 3.83 -5.68 0.79
C ILE A 228 3.69 -4.88 2.09
N ALA A 229 3.66 -5.55 3.25
CA ALA A 229 3.51 -4.90 4.54
C ALA A 229 4.63 -3.89 4.85
N GLU A 230 5.84 -4.15 4.32
CA GLU A 230 6.99 -3.27 4.38
C GLU A 230 7.19 -2.42 3.11
N TYR A 231 6.35 -2.61 2.09
CA TYR A 231 6.51 -2.05 0.74
C TYR A 231 7.96 -2.09 0.24
N ARG A 232 8.63 -3.24 0.42
CA ARG A 232 10.00 -3.53 0.02
C ARG A 232 10.08 -5.01 -0.36
N VAL A 233 10.78 -5.35 -1.44
CA VAL A 233 11.04 -6.76 -1.78
C VAL A 233 12.03 -7.32 -0.77
N LEU A 234 11.57 -8.25 0.06
CA LEU A 234 12.38 -8.81 1.15
C LEU A 234 13.29 -9.95 0.66
N PRO A 235 14.37 -10.27 1.41
CA PRO A 235 15.16 -11.49 1.17
C PRO A 235 14.28 -12.75 1.24
N THR A 236 14.62 -13.77 0.45
CA THR A 236 13.80 -14.99 0.31
C THR A 236 14.11 -16.07 1.34
N GLU A 237 15.32 -16.07 1.89
CA GLU A 237 15.90 -17.09 2.76
C GLU A 237 15.05 -17.37 4.02
N PRO A 238 14.47 -16.35 4.69
CA PRO A 238 13.59 -16.58 5.84
C PRO A 238 12.25 -17.24 5.48
N TYR A 239 11.87 -17.22 4.20
CA TYR A 239 10.56 -17.64 3.70
C TYR A 239 10.62 -18.89 2.82
N ARG A 240 11.79 -19.50 2.66
CA ARG A 240 11.91 -20.80 2.00
C ARG A 240 11.03 -21.81 2.73
N VAL A 241 10.31 -22.63 1.97
CA VAL A 241 9.63 -23.82 2.52
C VAL A 241 10.68 -24.66 3.24
N ARG A 242 10.40 -25.20 4.43
CA ARG A 242 11.36 -26.06 5.17
C ARG A 242 10.66 -27.34 5.59
N ALA A 243 11.43 -28.41 5.77
CA ALA A 243 10.95 -29.62 6.41
C ALA A 243 10.52 -29.31 7.86
N LYS A 244 9.45 -29.95 8.34
CA LYS A 244 9.17 -29.97 9.79
C LYS A 244 10.27 -30.79 10.44
N VAL A 245 10.99 -30.18 11.38
CA VAL A 245 11.87 -30.88 12.33
C VAL A 245 10.99 -31.50 13.40
#